data_AF-A0A9E3UYF8-F1
#
_entry.id   AF-A0A9E3UYF8-F1
#
_cell.length_a   1.000
_cell.length_b   1.000
_cell.length_c   1.000
_cell.angle_alpha   90.00
_cell.angle_beta   90.00
_cell.angle_gamma   90.00
#
_symmetry.space_group_name_H-M   'P 1'
#
loop_
_entity.id
_entity.type
_entity.pdbx_description
1 polymer ?
#
loop_
_entity_poly.entity_id
_entity_poly.type
_entity_poly.pdbx_seq_one_letter_code
_entity_poly.pdbx_strand_id
1 'polypeptide(L)'
;MGFTFDDTAKDGVANPLSLMHELIARDPRNAERIFPYIGGEEVNDSPTHAHHRYVINFGEMTEEEARRWPDLMRIVEEKVRPERAKLGGNRDAEIRKERWWLWGRYTPALFDAICGLDRVLVTPQTSNVQGFAFVPSGQVYAHTLLVFPLRSWHAFCCLQSRFHQVWAAFLGPTMKDDLRYTPSDCFETFPFPKGFETNPVLEAAGQAYYDFRAALMIRNNEGLTKTYNRFHDPDERSADILRLRELHAAMDRAVLDAYGWTDLKPTCAFLLDYEEEDDEAESEGGRRRKKPWRYRWPDDFRDEVLARLLELNRQRAKEERLTGAAAGGRPKKSRKSAKAVEDAGQQGLF
;
A
#
# COMPACT_ATOMS: atom_id res chain seq x y z
N MET A 1 9.21 1.74 -18.16
CA MET A 1 10.07 0.64 -18.70
C MET A 1 9.49 0.19 -20.02
N GLY A 2 10.28 -0.34 -20.97
CA GLY A 2 9.78 -0.72 -22.30
C GLY A 2 8.59 -1.71 -22.35
N PHE A 3 8.25 -2.36 -21.23
CA PHE A 3 7.07 -3.21 -21.07
C PHE A 3 5.73 -2.46 -20.98
N THR A 4 5.74 -1.16 -20.69
CA THR A 4 4.52 -0.42 -20.30
C THR A 4 3.85 0.27 -21.49
N PHE A 5 2.52 0.32 -21.48
CA PHE A 5 1.70 1.21 -22.29
C PHE A 5 1.05 2.25 -21.37
N ASP A 6 1.32 3.53 -21.61
CA ASP A 6 0.93 4.64 -20.74
C ASP A 6 1.04 5.98 -21.49
N ASP A 7 -0.07 6.70 -21.65
CA ASP A 7 -0.12 8.02 -22.30
C ASP A 7 0.25 9.17 -21.34
N THR A 8 0.36 8.90 -20.04
CA THR A 8 0.70 9.90 -19.02
C THR A 8 2.21 9.98 -18.74
N ALA A 9 2.97 8.98 -19.18
CA ALA A 9 4.40 8.89 -18.98
C ALA A 9 5.14 10.00 -19.74
N LYS A 10 5.95 10.78 -19.01
CA LYS A 10 6.69 11.94 -19.56
C LYS A 10 8.13 11.61 -19.97
N ASP A 11 8.62 10.42 -19.63
CA ASP A 11 10.00 9.98 -19.86
C ASP A 11 10.26 9.47 -21.28
N GLY A 12 9.20 9.30 -22.10
CA GLY A 12 9.29 8.77 -23.46
C GLY A 12 9.64 7.28 -23.52
N VAL A 13 9.70 6.58 -22.39
CA VAL A 13 10.07 5.16 -22.31
C VAL A 13 8.85 4.28 -22.56
N ALA A 14 7.70 4.66 -22.03
CA ALA A 14 6.45 3.93 -22.23
C ALA A 14 5.99 3.99 -23.70
N ASN A 15 5.24 2.97 -24.10
CA ASN A 15 4.52 2.96 -25.37
C ASN A 15 3.18 3.68 -25.21
N PRO A 16 2.63 4.33 -26.24
CA PRO A 16 1.29 4.92 -26.14
C PRO A 16 0.20 3.84 -26.12
N LEU A 17 -0.95 4.13 -25.52
CA LEU A 17 -2.11 3.23 -25.51
C LEU A 17 -2.67 3.00 -26.92
N SER A 18 -2.49 3.96 -27.83
CA SER A 18 -2.86 3.80 -29.24
C SER A 18 -2.11 2.65 -29.91
N LEU A 19 -0.81 2.48 -29.62
CA LEU A 19 -0.04 1.34 -30.11
C LEU A 19 -0.57 0.03 -29.53
N MET A 20 -0.90 -0.02 -28.23
CA MET A 20 -1.50 -1.20 -27.61
C MET A 20 -2.76 -1.65 -28.36
N HIS A 21 -3.68 -0.72 -28.64
CA HIS A 21 -4.91 -1.01 -29.38
C HIS A 21 -4.63 -1.49 -30.80
N GLU A 22 -3.68 -0.89 -31.50
CA GLU A 22 -3.26 -1.33 -32.85
C GLU A 22 -2.75 -2.78 -32.83
N LEU A 23 -1.90 -3.13 -31.86
CA LEU A 23 -1.36 -4.49 -31.73
C LEU A 23 -2.45 -5.52 -31.44
N ILE A 24 -3.41 -5.20 -30.57
CA ILE A 24 -4.55 -6.07 -30.27
C ILE A 24 -5.47 -6.21 -31.49
N ALA A 25 -5.72 -5.12 -32.23
CA ALA A 25 -6.52 -5.17 -33.45
C ALA A 25 -5.85 -6.01 -34.55
N ARG A 26 -4.52 -5.96 -34.64
CA ARG A 26 -3.72 -6.74 -35.60
C ARG A 26 -3.69 -8.23 -35.28
N ASP A 27 -3.42 -8.57 -34.01
CA ASP A 27 -3.46 -9.95 -33.51
C ASP A 27 -4.15 -9.96 -32.13
N PRO A 28 -5.42 -10.40 -32.06
CA PRO A 28 -6.18 -10.44 -30.82
C PRO A 28 -5.51 -11.26 -29.70
N ARG A 29 -4.62 -12.21 -30.03
CA ARG A 29 -3.87 -12.98 -29.03
C ARG A 29 -2.92 -12.11 -28.21
N ASN A 30 -2.53 -10.93 -28.70
CA ASN A 30 -1.74 -9.97 -27.91
C ASN A 30 -2.43 -9.58 -26.61
N ALA A 31 -3.77 -9.56 -26.57
CA ALA A 31 -4.54 -9.29 -25.36
C ALA A 31 -4.31 -10.35 -24.26
N GLU A 32 -3.92 -11.59 -24.61
CA GLU A 32 -3.59 -12.64 -23.63
C GLU A 32 -2.30 -12.34 -22.83
N ARG A 33 -1.48 -11.39 -23.31
CA ARG A 33 -0.19 -11.00 -22.70
C ARG A 33 -0.11 -9.52 -22.34
N ILE A 34 -1.20 -8.78 -22.53
CA ILE A 34 -1.32 -7.38 -22.13
C ILE A 34 -2.27 -7.33 -20.95
N PHE A 35 -1.76 -6.92 -19.79
CA PHE A 35 -2.53 -6.87 -18.55
C PHE A 35 -2.66 -5.45 -18.05
N PRO A 36 -3.78 -5.10 -17.40
CA PRO A 36 -3.86 -3.89 -16.58
C PRO A 36 -2.70 -3.80 -15.58
N TYR A 37 -2.15 -2.60 -15.41
CA TYR A 37 -1.07 -2.32 -14.48
C TYR A 37 -1.46 -1.20 -13.54
N ILE A 38 -1.36 -1.47 -12.24
CA ILE A 38 -1.80 -0.54 -11.20
C ILE A 38 -0.70 -0.32 -10.16
N GLY A 39 -0.49 0.94 -9.79
CA GLY A 39 0.43 1.36 -8.75
C GLY A 39 -0.25 2.17 -7.65
N GLY A 40 0.57 2.70 -6.74
CA GLY A 40 0.08 3.51 -5.63
C GLY A 40 -0.56 4.84 -6.07
N GLU A 41 -0.10 5.40 -7.19
CA GLU A 41 -0.64 6.64 -7.77
C GLU A 41 -2.13 6.49 -8.12
N GLU A 42 -2.50 5.46 -8.88
CA GLU A 42 -3.90 5.22 -9.23
C GLU A 42 -4.76 4.94 -8.00
N VAL A 43 -4.25 4.16 -7.05
CA VAL A 43 -4.96 3.87 -5.80
C VAL A 43 -5.24 5.14 -5.01
N ASN A 44 -4.29 6.08 -4.98
CA ASN A 44 -4.39 7.29 -4.18
C ASN A 44 -5.16 8.42 -4.85
N ASP A 45 -5.09 8.54 -6.18
CA ASP A 45 -5.60 9.71 -6.90
C ASP A 45 -6.90 9.44 -7.66
N SER A 46 -7.15 8.20 -8.09
CA SER A 46 -8.38 7.84 -8.80
C SER A 46 -9.54 7.64 -7.80
N PRO A 47 -10.72 8.25 -8.05
CA PRO A 47 -11.93 8.03 -7.23
C PRO A 47 -12.42 6.57 -7.21
N THR A 48 -12.07 5.81 -8.24
CA THR A 48 -12.44 4.40 -8.42
C THR A 48 -11.25 3.45 -8.32
N HIS A 49 -10.06 3.96 -8.01
CA HIS A 49 -8.80 3.19 -8.08
C HIS A 49 -8.53 2.56 -9.47
N ALA A 50 -9.07 3.14 -10.55
CA ALA A 50 -8.92 2.63 -11.90
C ALA A 50 -7.47 2.74 -12.38
N HIS A 51 -6.96 1.65 -12.96
CA HIS A 51 -5.72 1.68 -13.71
C HIS A 51 -5.89 2.54 -14.97
N HIS A 52 -4.81 3.16 -15.43
CA HIS A 52 -4.74 3.79 -16.75
C HIS A 52 -3.55 3.26 -17.58
N ARG A 53 -2.80 2.31 -17.03
CA ARG A 53 -1.59 1.74 -17.62
C ARG A 53 -1.78 0.26 -17.89
N TYR A 54 -1.04 -0.24 -18.87
CA TYR A 54 -1.00 -1.65 -19.21
C TYR A 54 0.44 -2.12 -19.34
N VAL A 55 0.64 -3.43 -19.24
CA VAL A 55 1.97 -4.04 -19.36
C VAL A 55 1.95 -5.29 -20.21
N ILE A 56 3.04 -5.48 -20.96
CA ILE A 56 3.40 -6.77 -21.54
C ILE A 56 3.90 -7.68 -20.42
N ASN A 57 3.27 -8.84 -20.23
CA ASN A 57 3.67 -9.83 -19.24
C ASN A 57 3.63 -11.25 -19.82
N PHE A 58 4.81 -11.84 -20.01
CA PHE A 58 4.98 -13.23 -20.47
C PHE A 58 4.97 -14.24 -19.31
N GLY A 59 4.83 -13.81 -18.05
CA GLY A 59 4.84 -14.70 -16.89
C GLY A 59 6.17 -15.43 -16.74
N GLU A 60 6.13 -16.77 -16.82
CA GLU A 60 7.30 -17.65 -16.69
C GLU A 60 7.72 -18.31 -18.02
N MET A 61 7.18 -17.82 -19.14
CA MET A 61 7.46 -18.39 -20.47
C MET A 61 8.95 -18.39 -20.80
N THR A 62 9.39 -19.45 -21.49
CA THR A 62 10.71 -19.44 -22.15
C THR A 62 10.74 -18.39 -23.26
N GLU A 63 11.94 -18.06 -23.77
CA GLU A 63 12.04 -17.09 -24.86
C GLU A 63 11.31 -17.60 -26.11
N GLU A 64 11.42 -18.90 -26.40
CA GLU A 64 10.76 -19.56 -27.53
C GLU A 64 9.24 -19.49 -27.43
N GLU A 65 8.69 -19.67 -26.23
CA GLU A 65 7.25 -19.52 -25.98
C GLU A 65 6.80 -18.06 -26.12
N ALA A 66 7.55 -17.12 -25.55
CA ALA A 66 7.26 -15.69 -25.64
C ALA A 66 7.32 -15.18 -27.10
N ARG A 67 8.21 -15.73 -27.93
CA ARG A 67 8.32 -15.43 -29.37
C ARG A 67 7.08 -15.81 -30.18
N ARG A 68 6.12 -16.56 -29.61
CA ARG A 68 4.80 -16.79 -30.23
C ARG A 68 3.92 -15.52 -30.28
N TRP A 69 4.30 -14.45 -29.57
CA TRP A 69 3.73 -13.11 -29.67
C TRP A 69 4.73 -12.14 -30.32
N PRO A 70 4.94 -12.22 -31.65
CA PRO A 70 6.02 -11.51 -32.34
C PRO A 70 5.93 -9.99 -32.19
N ASP A 71 4.72 -9.44 -32.19
CA ASP A 71 4.50 -7.99 -32.04
C ASP A 71 4.96 -7.47 -30.66
N LEU A 72 4.64 -8.20 -29.59
CA LEU A 72 5.02 -7.83 -28.23
C LEU A 72 6.52 -8.08 -27.99
N MET A 73 7.04 -9.18 -28.51
CA MET A 73 8.46 -9.52 -28.37
C MET A 73 9.35 -8.48 -29.05
N ARG A 74 8.95 -7.95 -30.22
CA ARG A 74 9.67 -6.86 -30.89
C ARG A 74 9.82 -5.63 -29.99
N ILE A 75 8.73 -5.21 -29.32
CA ILE A 75 8.77 -4.05 -28.41
C ILE A 75 9.75 -4.29 -27.25
N VAL A 76 9.67 -5.46 -26.63
CA VAL A 76 10.53 -5.81 -25.49
C VAL A 76 11.99 -5.94 -25.94
N GLU A 77 12.25 -6.47 -27.13
CA GLU A 77 13.60 -6.60 -27.69
C GLU A 77 14.21 -5.23 -28.02
N GLU A 78 13.43 -4.31 -28.59
CA GLU A 78 13.91 -2.97 -28.94
C GLU A 78 14.12 -2.08 -27.72
N LYS A 79 13.22 -2.16 -26.72
CA LYS A 79 13.20 -1.20 -25.59
C LYS A 79 13.74 -1.74 -24.27
N VAL A 80 13.66 -3.05 -24.02
CA VAL A 80 14.05 -3.64 -22.73
C VAL A 80 15.43 -4.29 -22.81
N ARG A 81 15.70 -5.08 -23.86
CA ARG A 81 16.97 -5.80 -24.01
C ARG A 81 18.21 -4.90 -23.92
N PRO A 82 18.26 -3.71 -24.57
CA PRO A 82 19.42 -2.83 -24.46
C PRO A 82 19.63 -2.28 -23.04
N GLU A 83 18.54 -1.94 -22.35
CA GLU A 83 18.60 -1.44 -20.97
C GLU A 83 19.03 -2.54 -19.99
N ARG A 84 18.60 -3.79 -20.20
CA ARG A 84 19.06 -4.94 -19.43
C ARG A 84 20.54 -5.21 -19.61
N ALA A 85 21.06 -5.10 -20.84
CA ALA A 85 22.47 -5.31 -21.14
C ALA A 85 23.40 -4.33 -20.39
N LYS A 86 22.93 -3.12 -20.08
CA LYS A 86 23.66 -2.08 -19.32
C LYS A 86 23.74 -2.35 -17.82
N LEU A 87 23.02 -3.34 -17.28
CA LEU A 87 23.03 -3.63 -15.85
C LEU A 87 24.44 -4.07 -15.37
N GLY A 88 24.75 -3.82 -14.10
CA GLY A 88 26.03 -4.21 -13.49
C GLY A 88 26.23 -5.74 -13.38
N GLY A 89 27.27 -6.17 -12.66
CA GLY A 89 27.70 -7.58 -12.61
C GLY A 89 27.20 -8.41 -11.43
N ASN A 90 26.16 -7.97 -10.71
CA ASN A 90 25.61 -8.76 -9.61
C ASN A 90 24.71 -9.89 -10.13
N ARG A 91 24.49 -10.93 -9.34
CA ARG A 91 23.70 -12.11 -9.75
C ARG A 91 22.29 -11.77 -10.29
N ASP A 92 21.61 -10.80 -9.68
CA ASP A 92 20.26 -10.36 -10.07
C ASP A 92 20.28 -9.63 -11.42
N ALA A 93 21.34 -8.89 -11.70
CA ALA A 93 21.58 -8.24 -12.99
C ALA A 93 21.89 -9.27 -14.10
N GLU A 94 22.73 -10.26 -13.84
CA GLU A 94 23.05 -11.31 -14.81
C GLU A 94 21.80 -12.11 -15.21
N ILE A 95 20.97 -12.52 -14.25
CA ILE A 95 19.70 -13.21 -14.54
C ILE A 95 18.78 -12.35 -15.43
N ARG A 96 18.75 -11.04 -15.21
CA ARG A 96 17.93 -10.11 -16.00
C ARG A 96 18.50 -9.80 -17.39
N LYS A 97 19.81 -9.96 -17.58
CA LYS A 97 20.44 -9.92 -18.91
C LYS A 97 20.10 -11.17 -19.71
N GLU A 98 20.23 -12.33 -19.07
CA GLU A 98 19.89 -13.63 -19.66
C GLU A 98 18.40 -13.73 -19.99
N ARG A 99 17.53 -13.32 -19.06
CA ARG A 99 16.05 -13.37 -19.17
C ARG A 99 15.45 -11.99 -19.44
N TRP A 100 16.01 -11.29 -20.42
CA TRP A 100 15.68 -9.90 -20.70
C TRP A 100 14.20 -9.66 -21.07
N TRP A 101 13.52 -10.66 -21.61
CA TRP A 101 12.10 -10.59 -21.99
C TRP A 101 11.16 -10.70 -20.77
N LEU A 102 11.66 -11.08 -19.60
CA LEU A 102 10.85 -11.27 -18.40
C LEU A 102 10.93 -10.06 -17.45
N TRP A 103 9.90 -9.97 -16.60
CA TRP A 103 9.91 -9.06 -15.46
C TRP A 103 11.03 -9.44 -14.50
N GLY A 104 11.70 -8.41 -13.96
CA GLY A 104 12.97 -8.59 -13.26
C GLY A 104 12.88 -9.37 -11.95
N ARG A 105 11.68 -9.50 -11.37
CA ARG A 105 11.31 -10.38 -10.26
C ARG A 105 9.87 -10.80 -10.44
N TYR A 106 9.66 -11.99 -10.99
CA TYR A 106 8.33 -12.59 -11.03
C TYR A 106 7.94 -13.09 -9.62
N THR A 107 6.66 -12.96 -9.26
CA THR A 107 6.13 -13.28 -7.92
C THR A 107 5.00 -14.33 -8.03
N PRO A 108 5.32 -15.59 -8.41
CA PRO A 108 4.30 -16.63 -8.63
C PRO A 108 3.43 -16.84 -7.39
N ALA A 109 4.05 -16.86 -6.21
CA ALA A 109 3.35 -17.01 -4.94
C ALA A 109 2.26 -15.95 -4.67
N LEU A 110 2.42 -14.73 -5.20
CA LEU A 110 1.37 -13.70 -5.12
C LEU A 110 0.17 -14.11 -5.98
N PHE A 111 0.41 -14.45 -7.25
CA PHE A 111 -0.64 -14.84 -8.18
C PHE A 111 -1.36 -16.14 -7.74
N ASP A 112 -0.62 -17.09 -7.16
CA ASP A 112 -1.20 -18.29 -6.54
C ASP A 112 -2.10 -17.94 -5.36
N ALA A 113 -1.66 -17.03 -4.48
CA ALA A 113 -2.41 -16.64 -3.28
C ALA A 113 -3.71 -15.86 -3.59
N ILE A 114 -3.77 -15.17 -4.73
CA ILE A 114 -4.95 -14.39 -5.15
C ILE A 114 -5.79 -15.13 -6.21
N CYS A 115 -5.36 -16.31 -6.64
CA CYS A 115 -6.07 -17.12 -7.62
C CYS A 115 -7.48 -17.46 -7.11
N GLY A 116 -8.50 -17.22 -7.93
CA GLY A 116 -9.91 -17.45 -7.58
C GLY A 116 -10.55 -16.35 -6.72
N LEU A 117 -9.80 -15.33 -6.29
CA LEU A 117 -10.39 -14.14 -5.68
C LEU A 117 -10.94 -13.22 -6.78
N ASP A 118 -12.03 -12.52 -6.51
CA ASP A 118 -12.59 -11.46 -7.35
C ASP A 118 -11.90 -10.12 -7.11
N ARG A 119 -11.50 -9.88 -5.87
CA ARG A 119 -10.82 -8.67 -5.41
C ARG A 119 -9.76 -8.96 -4.37
N VAL A 120 -8.80 -8.06 -4.27
CA VAL A 120 -7.73 -8.07 -3.28
C VAL A 120 -7.67 -6.73 -2.57
N LEU A 121 -7.17 -6.73 -1.34
CA LEU A 121 -6.92 -5.49 -0.61
C LEU A 121 -5.51 -4.99 -0.91
N VAL A 122 -5.36 -3.69 -1.14
CA VAL A 122 -4.09 -3.06 -1.46
C VAL A 122 -3.83 -1.80 -0.64
N THR A 123 -2.55 -1.48 -0.45
CA THR A 123 -2.10 -0.19 0.08
C THR A 123 -0.77 0.19 -0.56
N PRO A 124 -0.53 1.46 -0.92
CA PRO A 124 0.79 1.90 -1.35
C PRO A 124 1.82 1.69 -0.24
N GLN A 125 3.04 1.27 -0.61
CA GLN A 125 4.14 1.06 0.34
C GLN A 125 4.55 2.37 1.01
N THR A 126 4.49 3.50 0.30
CA THR A 126 4.77 4.81 0.86
C THR A 126 3.56 5.70 0.62
N SER A 127 2.98 6.24 1.69
CA SER A 127 1.83 7.13 1.62
C SER A 127 1.74 8.00 2.86
N ASN A 128 1.37 9.26 2.67
CA ASN A 128 1.03 10.18 3.76
C ASN A 128 -0.39 9.97 4.31
N VAL A 129 -1.18 9.13 3.63
CA VAL A 129 -2.52 8.70 4.04
C VAL A 129 -2.54 7.19 4.14
N GLN A 130 -2.91 6.64 5.30
CA GLN A 130 -3.04 5.19 5.46
C GLN A 130 -4.41 4.72 4.97
N GLY A 131 -4.54 4.70 3.64
CA GLY A 131 -5.72 4.19 2.95
C GLY A 131 -5.49 2.78 2.43
N PHE A 132 -6.41 1.88 2.76
CA PHE A 132 -6.54 0.56 2.13
C PHE A 132 -7.67 0.59 1.11
N ALA A 133 -7.51 -0.06 -0.04
CA ALA A 133 -8.53 -0.12 -1.09
C ALA A 133 -8.71 -1.55 -1.61
N PHE A 134 -9.91 -1.89 -2.09
CA PHE A 134 -10.12 -3.12 -2.85
C PHE A 134 -9.97 -2.84 -4.34
N VAL A 135 -9.25 -3.72 -5.05
CA VAL A 135 -9.08 -3.68 -6.50
C VAL A 135 -9.29 -5.08 -7.10
N PRO A 136 -9.68 -5.22 -8.38
CA PRO A 136 -9.78 -6.51 -9.06
C PRO A 136 -8.47 -7.31 -8.98
N SER A 137 -8.56 -8.62 -8.77
CA SER A 137 -7.40 -9.51 -8.55
C SER A 137 -6.57 -9.80 -9.81
N GLY A 138 -7.16 -9.70 -11.00
CA GLY A 138 -6.56 -10.10 -12.29
C GLY A 138 -5.59 -9.10 -12.93
N GLN A 139 -4.97 -8.23 -12.13
CA GLN A 139 -4.10 -7.15 -12.60
C GLN A 139 -2.63 -7.45 -12.28
N VAL A 140 -1.72 -6.72 -12.91
CA VAL A 140 -0.30 -6.67 -12.51
C VAL A 140 -0.08 -5.49 -11.59
N TYR A 141 0.50 -5.73 -10.43
CA TYR A 141 0.72 -4.73 -9.39
C TYR A 141 2.14 -4.18 -9.46
N ALA A 142 2.28 -2.86 -9.32
CA ALA A 142 3.58 -2.24 -9.12
C ALA A 142 4.24 -2.77 -7.85
N HIS A 143 5.57 -2.88 -7.83
CA HIS A 143 6.31 -3.36 -6.65
C HIS A 143 6.13 -2.50 -5.39
N THR A 144 5.72 -1.24 -5.55
CA THR A 144 5.39 -0.31 -4.47
C THR A 144 3.92 -0.39 -4.04
N LEU A 145 3.10 -1.25 -4.64
CA LEU A 145 1.72 -1.49 -4.24
C LEU A 145 1.66 -2.84 -3.52
N LEU A 146 1.43 -2.80 -2.21
CA LEU A 146 1.36 -4.00 -1.38
C LEU A 146 -0.01 -4.65 -1.56
N VAL A 147 -0.02 -5.96 -1.79
CA VAL A 147 -1.23 -6.74 -2.03
C VAL A 147 -1.43 -7.73 -0.89
N PHE A 148 -2.64 -7.73 -0.33
CA PHE A 148 -3.09 -8.69 0.67
C PHE A 148 -4.15 -9.59 0.03
N PRO A 149 -4.04 -10.94 0.15
CA PRO A 149 -5.05 -11.88 -0.34
C PRO A 149 -6.27 -11.91 0.60
N LEU A 150 -6.82 -10.73 0.89
CA LEU A 150 -7.96 -10.47 1.77
C LEU A 150 -9.06 -9.85 0.91
N ARG A 151 -10.29 -10.33 1.10
CA ARG A 151 -11.48 -9.87 0.34
C ARG A 151 -12.62 -9.38 1.21
N SER A 152 -12.53 -9.54 2.52
CA SER A 152 -13.63 -9.33 3.46
C SER A 152 -13.58 -7.99 4.17
N TRP A 153 -14.75 -7.51 4.60
CA TRP A 153 -14.85 -6.21 5.24
C TRP A 153 -14.31 -6.21 6.66
N HIS A 154 -14.37 -7.33 7.39
CA HIS A 154 -13.82 -7.45 8.74
C HIS A 154 -12.29 -7.28 8.75
N ALA A 155 -11.58 -7.77 7.73
CA ALA A 155 -10.14 -7.61 7.62
C ALA A 155 -9.78 -6.16 7.26
N PHE A 156 -10.52 -5.57 6.32
CA PHE A 156 -10.42 -4.15 6.01
C PHE A 156 -10.70 -3.27 7.24
N CYS A 157 -11.73 -3.59 8.03
CA CYS A 157 -12.12 -2.89 9.24
C CYS A 157 -10.96 -2.79 10.23
N CYS A 158 -10.30 -3.92 10.52
CA CYS A 158 -9.12 -3.95 11.36
C CYS A 158 -7.97 -3.10 10.79
N LEU A 159 -7.65 -3.28 9.50
CA LEU A 159 -6.50 -2.61 8.86
C LEU A 159 -6.69 -1.11 8.65
N GLN A 160 -7.92 -0.66 8.38
CA GLN A 160 -8.24 0.75 8.18
C GLN A 160 -8.43 1.50 9.49
N SER A 161 -8.66 0.79 10.60
CA SER A 161 -8.84 1.39 11.93
C SER A 161 -7.59 2.10 12.44
N ARG A 162 -7.79 3.01 13.40
CA ARG A 162 -6.70 3.71 14.08
C ARG A 162 -5.80 2.76 14.89
N PHE A 163 -6.28 1.58 15.29
CA PHE A 163 -5.44 0.57 15.95
C PHE A 163 -4.28 0.15 15.06
N HIS A 164 -4.60 -0.21 13.82
CA HIS A 164 -3.59 -0.59 12.85
C HIS A 164 -2.74 0.60 12.42
N GLN A 165 -3.32 1.79 12.36
CA GLN A 165 -2.56 3.01 12.08
C GLN A 165 -1.48 3.28 13.13
N VAL A 166 -1.85 3.23 14.41
CA VAL A 166 -0.92 3.42 15.53
C VAL A 166 0.16 2.34 15.54
N TRP A 167 -0.22 1.09 15.31
CA TRP A 167 0.72 -0.03 15.21
C TRP A 167 1.72 0.14 14.07
N ALA A 168 1.22 0.42 12.87
CA ALA A 168 2.04 0.59 11.68
C ALA A 168 2.94 1.82 11.78
N ALA A 169 2.46 2.93 12.34
CA ALA A 169 3.27 4.12 12.58
C ALA A 169 4.42 3.87 13.58
N PHE A 170 4.20 3.00 14.58
CA PHE A 170 5.23 2.67 15.56
C PHE A 170 6.31 1.70 15.03
N LEU A 171 5.90 0.69 14.26
CA LEU A 171 6.83 -0.35 13.78
C LEU A 171 7.39 -0.10 12.38
N GLY A 172 6.68 0.66 11.56
CA GLY A 172 7.07 0.93 10.19
C GLY A 172 8.22 1.92 10.12
N PRO A 173 9.19 1.73 9.21
CA PRO A 173 10.17 2.77 8.91
C PRO A 173 9.50 3.99 8.27
N THR A 174 10.12 5.16 8.39
CA THR A 174 9.70 6.36 7.67
C THR A 174 10.57 6.59 6.43
N MET A 175 10.02 7.27 5.42
CA MET A 175 10.75 7.84 4.30
C MET A 175 10.49 9.34 4.31
N LYS A 176 11.45 10.12 4.81
CA LYS A 176 11.22 11.50 5.27
C LYS A 176 10.11 11.49 6.33
N ASP A 177 9.01 12.19 6.08
CA ASP A 177 7.87 12.30 7.00
C ASP A 177 6.79 11.25 6.74
N ASP A 178 6.88 10.48 5.64
CA ASP A 178 5.86 9.51 5.24
C ASP A 178 6.13 8.13 5.83
N LEU A 179 5.06 7.47 6.28
CA LEU A 179 5.13 6.06 6.67
C LEU A 179 5.47 5.20 5.45
N ARG A 180 6.51 4.37 5.58
CA ARG A 180 6.81 3.30 4.65
C ARG A 180 6.31 1.98 5.21
N TYR A 181 5.15 1.55 4.76
CA TYR A 181 4.52 0.30 5.17
C TYR A 181 5.36 -0.91 4.75
N THR A 182 5.79 -1.71 5.72
CA THR A 182 6.47 -3.00 5.49
C THR A 182 5.58 -4.13 6.01
N PRO A 183 5.09 -5.04 5.14
CA PRO A 183 4.20 -6.12 5.59
C PRO A 183 4.76 -6.96 6.75
N SER A 184 6.08 -7.20 6.75
CA SER A 184 6.76 -7.99 7.77
C SER A 184 6.75 -7.37 9.17
N ASP A 185 6.68 -6.04 9.26
CA ASP A 185 6.73 -5.32 10.53
C ASP A 185 5.35 -4.75 10.89
N CYS A 186 4.53 -4.40 9.91
CA CYS A 186 3.23 -3.78 10.11
C CYS A 186 2.08 -4.80 10.10
N PHE A 187 2.02 -5.71 9.13
CA PHE A 187 0.89 -6.64 8.96
C PHE A 187 1.11 -7.96 9.70
N GLU A 188 2.23 -8.65 9.44
CA GLU A 188 2.53 -9.98 9.99
C GLU A 188 2.58 -10.00 11.52
N THR A 189 2.90 -8.86 12.14
CA THR A 189 3.01 -8.71 13.59
C THR A 189 1.77 -8.11 14.23
N PHE A 190 0.82 -7.57 13.44
CA PHE A 190 -0.34 -6.90 14.01
C PHE A 190 -1.18 -7.91 14.80
N PRO A 191 -1.40 -7.70 16.11
CA PRO A 191 -2.15 -8.65 16.92
C PRO A 191 -3.65 -8.48 16.66
N PHE A 192 -4.17 -9.02 15.55
CA PHE A 192 -5.61 -8.94 15.21
C PHE A 192 -6.51 -9.38 16.37
N PRO A 193 -7.72 -8.81 16.54
CA PRO A 193 -8.69 -9.29 17.52
C PRO A 193 -8.98 -10.79 17.33
N LYS A 194 -9.19 -11.53 18.42
CA LYS A 194 -9.47 -12.97 18.32
C LYS A 194 -10.82 -13.20 17.61
N GLY A 195 -10.83 -14.05 16.59
CA GLY A 195 -12.05 -14.36 15.83
C GLY A 195 -12.53 -13.22 14.94
N PHE A 196 -11.67 -12.25 14.61
CA PHE A 196 -12.02 -11.15 13.72
C PHE A 196 -12.50 -11.65 12.36
N GLU A 197 -12.04 -12.82 11.90
CA GLU A 197 -12.33 -13.40 10.59
C GLU A 197 -13.80 -13.74 10.36
N THR A 198 -14.59 -13.80 11.43
CA THR A 198 -16.01 -14.17 11.36
C THR A 198 -16.90 -13.20 12.14
N ASN A 199 -16.35 -12.06 12.58
CA ASN A 199 -17.06 -11.12 13.43
C ASN A 199 -18.02 -10.25 12.59
N PRO A 200 -19.35 -10.40 12.75
CA PRO A 200 -20.33 -9.68 11.93
C PRO A 200 -20.37 -8.17 12.20
N VAL A 201 -19.96 -7.74 13.41
CA VAL A 201 -19.90 -6.32 13.76
C VAL A 201 -18.75 -5.64 13.04
N LEU A 202 -17.59 -6.30 12.96
CA LEU A 202 -16.45 -5.81 12.17
C LEU A 202 -16.78 -5.78 10.68
N GLU A 203 -17.45 -6.81 10.16
CA GLU A 203 -17.88 -6.87 8.76
C GLU A 203 -18.80 -5.69 8.42
N ALA A 204 -19.85 -5.46 9.22
CA ALA A 204 -20.80 -4.39 9.00
C ALA A 204 -20.17 -2.99 9.11
N ALA A 205 -19.32 -2.78 10.13
CA ALA A 205 -18.65 -1.49 10.32
C ALA A 205 -17.65 -1.19 9.20
N GLY A 206 -16.86 -2.19 8.79
CA GLY A 206 -15.92 -2.09 7.69
C GLY A 206 -16.63 -1.78 6.37
N GLN A 207 -17.73 -2.48 6.08
CA GLN A 207 -18.52 -2.27 4.88
C GLN A 207 -19.14 -0.86 4.86
N ALA A 208 -19.78 -0.44 5.95
CA ALA A 208 -20.43 0.86 6.04
C ALA A 208 -19.43 2.01 5.83
N TYR A 209 -18.23 1.91 6.42
CA TYR A 209 -17.17 2.89 6.20
C TYR A 209 -16.67 2.88 4.76
N TYR A 210 -16.35 1.68 4.22
CA TYR A 210 -15.79 1.55 2.88
C TYR A 210 -16.76 2.08 1.81
N ASP A 211 -18.01 1.61 1.83
CA ASP A 211 -19.03 1.96 0.83
C ASP A 211 -19.30 3.47 0.85
N PHE A 212 -19.40 4.07 2.05
CA PHE A 212 -19.56 5.52 2.18
C PHE A 212 -18.35 6.29 1.64
N ARG A 213 -17.13 5.88 2.01
CA ARG A 213 -15.89 6.51 1.52
C ARG A 213 -15.78 6.42 0.01
N ALA A 214 -16.02 5.24 -0.57
CA ALA A 214 -15.95 5.02 -2.01
C ALA A 214 -17.01 5.84 -2.76
N ALA A 215 -18.25 5.89 -2.26
CA ALA A 215 -19.30 6.72 -2.84
C ALA A 215 -18.94 8.21 -2.77
N LEU A 216 -18.40 8.67 -1.64
CA LEU A 216 -17.97 10.06 -1.45
C LEU A 216 -16.85 10.44 -2.43
N MET A 217 -15.83 9.58 -2.57
CA MET A 217 -14.73 9.75 -3.52
C MET A 217 -15.25 9.94 -4.94
N ILE A 218 -16.15 9.05 -5.40
CA ILE A 218 -16.75 9.12 -6.74
C ILE A 218 -17.56 10.41 -6.90
N ARG A 219 -18.45 10.75 -5.96
CA ARG A 219 -19.30 11.96 -6.05
C ARG A 219 -18.48 13.24 -6.14
N ASN A 220 -17.34 13.30 -5.44
CA ASN A 220 -16.50 14.49 -5.42
C ASN A 220 -15.40 14.48 -6.49
N ASN A 221 -15.26 13.39 -7.24
CA ASN A 221 -14.14 13.16 -8.15
C ASN A 221 -12.77 13.32 -7.44
N GLU A 222 -12.67 12.70 -6.26
CA GLU A 222 -11.50 12.75 -5.38
C GLU A 222 -10.96 11.33 -5.12
N GLY A 223 -9.65 11.14 -5.24
CA GLY A 223 -8.96 9.96 -4.72
C GLY A 223 -8.78 10.00 -3.19
N LEU A 224 -8.22 8.93 -2.63
CA LEU A 224 -7.91 8.80 -1.19
C LEU A 224 -7.17 10.02 -0.65
N THR A 225 -6.12 10.49 -1.33
CA THR A 225 -5.28 11.59 -0.84
C THR A 225 -6.12 12.84 -0.58
N LYS A 226 -6.95 13.25 -1.54
CA LYS A 226 -7.80 14.45 -1.40
C LYS A 226 -8.87 14.26 -0.34
N THR A 227 -9.51 13.09 -0.29
CA THR A 227 -10.51 12.77 0.72
C THR A 227 -9.92 12.80 2.13
N TYR A 228 -8.74 12.20 2.36
CA TYR A 228 -8.10 12.22 3.68
C TYR A 228 -7.51 13.57 4.06
N ASN A 229 -7.04 14.38 3.10
CA ASN A 229 -6.65 15.76 3.36
C ASN A 229 -7.83 16.56 3.95
N ARG A 230 -9.04 16.38 3.42
CA ARG A 230 -10.26 16.98 3.97
C ARG A 230 -10.67 16.34 5.30
N PHE A 231 -10.54 15.02 5.42
CA PHE A 231 -10.79 14.29 6.66
C PHE A 231 -9.94 14.81 7.83
N HIS A 232 -8.70 15.22 7.58
CA HIS A 232 -7.78 15.76 8.59
C HIS A 232 -7.83 17.28 8.75
N ASP A 233 -8.63 17.99 7.95
CA ASP A 233 -8.73 19.45 7.98
C ASP A 233 -9.62 19.94 9.16
N PRO A 234 -9.09 20.71 10.12
CA PRO A 234 -9.87 21.25 11.23
C PRO A 234 -10.92 22.27 10.80
N ASP A 235 -10.87 22.81 9.58
CA ASP A 235 -11.83 23.79 9.04
C ASP A 235 -12.88 23.17 8.12
N GLU A 236 -12.76 21.87 7.80
CA GLU A 236 -13.74 21.14 7.01
C GLU A 236 -15.03 20.89 7.81
N ARG A 237 -16.17 21.30 7.26
CA ARG A 237 -17.50 21.29 7.89
C ARG A 237 -18.58 20.58 7.07
N SER A 238 -18.24 20.07 5.88
CA SER A 238 -19.21 19.36 5.03
C SER A 238 -19.79 18.15 5.76
N ALA A 239 -21.11 17.98 5.66
CA ALA A 239 -21.84 16.89 6.30
C ALA A 239 -21.25 15.51 5.92
N ASP A 240 -20.78 15.36 4.69
CA ASP A 240 -20.15 14.14 4.21
C ASP A 240 -18.84 13.81 4.92
N ILE A 241 -17.94 14.78 5.12
CA ILE A 241 -16.68 14.54 5.82
C ILE A 241 -16.92 14.30 7.32
N LEU A 242 -17.88 15.02 7.92
CA LEU A 242 -18.30 14.75 9.30
C LEU A 242 -18.84 13.33 9.43
N ARG A 243 -19.68 12.89 8.49
CA ARG A 243 -20.18 11.52 8.46
C ARG A 243 -19.07 10.48 8.26
N LEU A 244 -18.09 10.76 7.41
CA LEU A 244 -16.92 9.89 7.23
C LEU A 244 -16.13 9.74 8.55
N ARG A 245 -15.97 10.83 9.32
CA ARG A 245 -15.32 10.82 10.65
C ARG A 245 -16.12 9.99 11.66
N GLU A 246 -17.45 10.11 11.67
CA GLU A 246 -18.33 9.30 12.52
C GLU A 246 -18.23 7.80 12.19
N LEU A 247 -18.27 7.45 10.90
CA LEU A 247 -18.14 6.04 10.48
C LEU A 247 -16.76 5.47 10.84
N HIS A 248 -15.71 6.28 10.76
CA HIS A 248 -14.39 5.85 11.23
C HIS A 248 -14.36 5.62 12.75
N ALA A 249 -15.02 6.48 13.53
CA ALA A 249 -15.12 6.30 14.97
C ALA A 249 -15.96 5.06 15.33
N ALA A 250 -17.01 4.76 14.57
CA ALA A 250 -17.79 3.52 14.72
C ALA A 250 -16.96 2.28 14.39
N MET A 251 -16.12 2.34 13.35
CA MET A 251 -15.15 1.29 13.02
C MET A 251 -14.12 1.08 14.14
N ASP A 252 -13.54 2.17 14.68
CA ASP A 252 -12.61 2.11 15.81
C ASP A 252 -13.27 1.50 17.06
N ARG A 253 -14.55 1.84 17.32
CA ARG A 253 -15.33 1.22 18.40
C ARG A 253 -15.54 -0.27 18.18
N ALA A 254 -15.92 -0.69 16.97
CA ALA A 254 -16.10 -2.12 16.67
C ALA A 254 -14.81 -2.92 16.88
N VAL A 255 -13.66 -2.35 16.53
CA VAL A 255 -12.35 -2.99 16.78
C VAL A 255 -12.03 -3.08 18.28
N LEU A 256 -12.31 -2.04 19.07
CA LEU A 256 -12.17 -2.09 20.55
C LEU A 256 -13.01 -3.20 21.17
N ASP A 257 -14.27 -3.27 20.78
CA ASP A 257 -15.21 -4.26 21.31
C ASP A 257 -14.76 -5.67 20.92
N ALA A 258 -14.22 -5.86 19.71
CA ALA A 258 -13.63 -7.13 19.27
C ALA A 258 -12.36 -7.51 20.08
N TYR A 259 -11.60 -6.54 20.59
CA TYR A 259 -10.52 -6.80 21.55
C TYR A 259 -11.02 -7.06 22.98
N GLY A 260 -12.29 -6.74 23.28
CA GLY A 260 -12.84 -6.75 24.63
C GLY A 260 -12.41 -5.57 25.50
N TRP A 261 -11.88 -4.50 24.90
CA TRP A 261 -11.37 -3.32 25.62
C TRP A 261 -12.46 -2.27 25.81
N THR A 262 -13.51 -2.64 26.54
CA THR A 262 -14.71 -1.80 26.74
C THR A 262 -14.49 -0.60 27.66
N ASP A 263 -13.38 -0.61 28.41
CA ASP A 263 -12.98 0.49 29.29
C ASP A 263 -12.45 1.71 28.52
N LEU A 264 -11.93 1.50 27.31
CA LEU A 264 -11.41 2.55 26.46
C LEU A 264 -12.53 3.31 25.72
N LYS A 265 -12.45 4.64 25.74
CA LYS A 265 -13.41 5.53 25.06
C LYS A 265 -12.68 6.39 24.03
N PRO A 266 -12.55 5.94 22.77
CA PRO A 266 -11.84 6.67 21.74
C PRO A 266 -12.53 8.00 21.47
N THR A 267 -11.76 9.07 21.62
CA THR A 267 -12.14 10.41 21.16
C THR A 267 -10.99 10.92 20.30
N CYS A 268 -11.32 11.62 19.21
CA CYS A 268 -10.33 12.20 18.33
C CYS A 268 -10.29 13.71 18.54
N ALA A 269 -9.12 14.28 18.34
CA ALA A 269 -8.87 15.71 18.28
C ALA A 269 -8.08 16.04 17.02
N PHE A 270 -8.08 17.31 16.63
CA PHE A 270 -7.13 17.81 15.64
C PHE A 270 -5.83 18.14 16.35
N LEU A 271 -4.78 17.38 16.04
CA LEU A 271 -3.44 17.52 16.61
C LEU A 271 -2.44 17.65 15.47
N LEU A 272 -1.31 18.32 15.72
CA LEU A 272 -0.22 18.36 14.75
C LEU A 272 0.40 16.96 14.61
N ASP A 273 0.77 16.61 13.38
CA ASP A 273 1.49 15.37 13.05
C ASP A 273 2.94 15.43 13.55
N TYR A 274 3.55 16.61 13.38
CA TYR A 274 4.86 16.99 13.88
C TYR A 274 4.86 18.50 14.17
N GLU A 275 5.70 18.91 15.12
CA GLU A 275 5.96 20.34 15.37
C GLU A 275 6.86 20.87 14.26
N GLU A 276 6.51 22.02 13.66
CA GLU A 276 7.41 22.72 12.74
C GLU A 276 8.27 23.65 13.60
N GLU A 277 9.59 23.42 13.65
CA GLU A 277 10.54 24.25 14.43
C GLU A 277 10.62 25.71 13.92
N ASP A 278 10.13 25.97 12.70
CA ASP A 278 10.21 27.28 12.02
C ASP A 278 8.82 27.89 11.76
N ASP A 279 8.08 28.27 12.81
CA ASP A 279 6.86 29.08 12.69
C ASP A 279 7.17 30.57 12.33
N GLU A 280 8.44 30.96 12.19
CA GLU A 280 8.90 32.35 11.94
C GLU A 280 9.43 32.65 10.51
N ALA A 281 9.61 31.66 9.65
CA ALA A 281 10.00 31.93 8.26
C ALA A 281 8.75 32.24 7.44
N GLU A 282 8.38 33.53 7.35
CA GLU A 282 7.51 34.04 6.30
C GLU A 282 8.01 33.49 4.95
N SER A 283 7.29 32.54 4.38
CA SER A 283 7.60 32.03 3.04
C SER A 283 7.67 33.24 2.09
N GLU A 284 8.78 33.41 1.39
CA GLU A 284 8.92 34.38 0.30
C GLU A 284 7.76 34.16 -0.69
N GLY A 285 6.68 34.95 -0.57
CA GLY A 285 5.43 34.76 -1.33
C GLY A 285 4.12 34.83 -0.52
N GLY A 286 4.15 35.03 0.80
CA GLY A 286 2.96 35.37 1.61
C GLY A 286 1.90 34.27 1.80
N ARG A 287 2.18 33.01 1.41
CA ARG A 287 1.31 31.86 1.68
C ARG A 287 1.81 31.10 2.91
N ARG A 288 1.15 31.33 4.05
CA ARG A 288 1.36 30.56 5.29
C ARG A 288 1.27 29.06 4.98
N ARG A 289 2.31 28.29 5.35
CA ARG A 289 2.32 26.83 5.17
C ARG A 289 1.16 26.23 5.96
N LYS A 290 0.40 25.32 5.35
CA LYS A 290 -0.74 24.70 6.04
C LYS A 290 -0.18 23.76 7.11
N LYS A 291 -0.51 24.05 8.37
CA LYS A 291 -0.10 23.22 9.50
C LYS A 291 -0.50 21.75 9.28
N PRO A 292 0.35 20.77 9.64
CA PRO A 292 0.13 19.34 9.38
C PRO A 292 -0.88 18.76 10.36
N TRP A 293 -2.13 19.21 10.30
CA TRP A 293 -3.19 18.71 11.18
C TRP A 293 -3.53 17.25 10.84
N ARG A 294 -3.77 16.48 11.90
CA ARG A 294 -4.33 15.13 11.86
C ARG A 294 -5.48 15.01 12.83
N TYR A 295 -6.62 14.58 12.32
CA TYR A 295 -7.74 14.09 13.14
C TYR A 295 -7.42 12.70 13.71
N ARG A 296 -6.80 12.64 14.89
CA ARG A 296 -6.25 11.43 15.53
C ARG A 296 -6.58 11.36 17.02
N TRP A 297 -6.29 10.23 17.65
CA TRP A 297 -6.39 10.13 19.11
C TRP A 297 -5.35 11.02 19.79
N PRO A 298 -5.70 11.63 20.93
CA PRO A 298 -4.74 12.20 21.88
C PRO A 298 -3.59 11.24 22.19
N ASP A 299 -2.40 11.79 22.45
CA ASP A 299 -1.16 11.01 22.64
C ASP A 299 -1.26 10.03 23.80
N ASP A 300 -1.86 10.43 24.93
CA ASP A 300 -2.11 9.58 26.09
C ASP A 300 -3.01 8.38 25.75
N PHE A 301 -4.11 8.60 25.02
CA PHE A 301 -4.98 7.51 24.57
C PHE A 301 -4.29 6.60 23.54
N ARG A 302 -3.56 7.20 22.59
CA ARG A 302 -2.78 6.47 21.58
C ARG A 302 -1.76 5.56 22.24
N ASP A 303 -1.02 6.07 23.21
CA ASP A 303 0.07 5.37 23.88
C ASP A 303 -0.47 4.22 24.76
N GLU A 304 -1.62 4.41 25.43
CA GLU A 304 -2.32 3.33 26.14
C GLU A 304 -2.75 2.20 25.18
N VAL A 305 -3.34 2.54 24.03
CA VAL A 305 -3.71 1.54 23.01
C VAL A 305 -2.47 0.80 22.50
N LEU A 306 -1.41 1.52 22.18
CA LEU A 306 -0.16 0.94 21.70
C LEU A 306 0.46 0.00 22.74
N ALA A 307 0.47 0.39 24.02
CA ALA A 307 0.97 -0.45 25.10
C ALA A 307 0.21 -1.77 25.20
N ARG A 308 -1.13 -1.74 25.10
CA ARG A 308 -1.96 -2.97 25.09
C ARG A 308 -1.70 -3.85 23.87
N LEU A 309 -1.54 -3.26 22.69
CA LEU A 309 -1.20 -4.00 21.47
C LEU A 309 0.17 -4.67 21.59
N LEU A 310 1.17 -3.96 22.10
CA LEU A 310 2.52 -4.50 22.34
C LEU A 310 2.48 -5.65 23.35
N GLU A 311 1.72 -5.50 24.43
CA GLU A 311 1.57 -6.55 25.43
C GLU A 311 0.89 -7.79 24.85
N LEU A 312 -0.20 -7.61 24.09
CA LEU A 312 -0.92 -8.70 23.44
C LEU A 312 -0.02 -9.43 22.43
N ASN A 313 0.75 -8.69 21.62
CA ASN A 313 1.70 -9.27 20.69
C ASN A 313 2.78 -10.09 21.41
N ARG A 314 3.34 -9.56 22.52
CA ARG A 314 4.35 -10.25 23.34
C ARG A 314 3.80 -11.55 23.94
N GLN A 315 2.56 -11.54 24.43
CA GLN A 315 1.89 -12.73 24.96
C GLN A 315 1.72 -13.80 23.88
N ARG A 316 1.19 -13.45 22.71
CA ARG A 316 1.01 -14.38 21.59
C ARG A 316 2.33 -14.96 21.07
N ALA A 317 3.37 -14.13 20.95
CA ALA A 317 4.69 -14.60 20.56
C ALA A 317 5.28 -15.61 21.57
N LYS A 318 4.95 -15.48 22.86
CA LYS A 318 5.32 -16.46 23.89
C LYS A 318 4.52 -17.76 23.73
N GLU A 319 3.23 -17.68 23.47
CA GLU A 319 2.35 -18.84 23.23
C GLU A 319 2.76 -19.64 21.97
N GLU A 320 3.07 -18.97 20.87
CA GLU A 320 3.56 -19.58 19.63
C GLU A 320 4.89 -20.32 19.82
N ARG A 321 5.78 -19.77 20.65
CA ARG A 321 7.05 -20.42 21.03
C ARG A 321 6.81 -21.67 21.88
N LEU A 322 5.86 -21.63 22.81
CA LEU A 322 5.53 -22.76 23.68
C LEU A 322 4.81 -23.89 22.96
N THR A 323 3.97 -23.56 21.98
CA THR A 323 3.18 -24.52 21.19
C THR A 323 3.93 -25.11 20.01
N GLY A 324 5.15 -24.65 19.73
CA GLY A 324 5.97 -25.13 18.60
C GLY A 324 5.46 -24.69 17.22
N ALA A 325 4.40 -23.88 17.17
CA ALA A 325 3.82 -23.36 15.92
C ALA A 325 4.81 -22.45 15.14
N ALA A 326 5.82 -21.90 15.82
CA ALA A 326 6.87 -21.10 15.20
C ALA A 326 7.89 -21.90 14.33
N ALA A 327 7.83 -23.24 14.30
CA ALA A 327 8.81 -24.08 13.60
C ALA A 327 8.66 -24.10 12.06
N GLY A 328 7.60 -23.52 11.50
CA GLY A 328 7.34 -23.49 10.05
C GLY A 328 7.94 -22.28 9.30
N GLY A 329 8.44 -21.26 10.00
CA GLY A 329 8.99 -20.05 9.40
C GLY A 329 10.52 -20.06 9.38
N ARG A 330 11.15 -19.74 8.24
CA ARG A 330 12.60 -19.50 8.17
C ARG A 330 13.04 -18.55 9.30
N PRO A 331 14.14 -18.84 10.02
CA PRO A 331 14.57 -18.02 11.14
C PRO A 331 14.86 -16.58 10.68
N LYS A 332 14.09 -15.60 11.16
CA LYS A 332 14.39 -14.16 10.99
C LYS A 332 15.72 -13.88 11.71
N LYS A 333 16.74 -13.41 10.98
CA LYS A 333 17.99 -12.90 11.58
C LYS A 333 17.61 -11.77 12.54
N SER A 334 18.01 -11.89 13.80
CA SER A 334 17.81 -10.82 14.78
C SER A 334 18.53 -9.56 14.32
N ARG A 335 17.78 -8.47 14.18
CA ARG A 335 18.35 -7.14 13.97
C ARG A 335 18.94 -6.73 15.33
N LYS A 336 20.26 -6.73 15.45
CA LYS A 336 20.94 -6.18 16.64
C LYS A 336 20.47 -4.73 16.78
N SER A 337 19.91 -4.39 17.94
CA SER A 337 19.67 -3.02 18.37
C SER A 337 20.95 -2.21 18.19
N ALA A 338 20.91 -1.20 17.32
CA ALA A 338 22.02 -0.27 17.17
C ALA A 338 22.15 0.50 18.49
N LYS A 339 23.27 0.27 19.17
CA LYS A 339 23.74 1.09 20.27
C LYS A 339 24.03 2.48 19.70
N ALA A 340 23.62 3.52 20.43
CA ALA A 340 24.00 4.90 20.17
C ALA A 340 25.52 5.00 19.95
N VAL A 341 25.91 5.64 18.85
CA VAL A 341 27.27 6.15 18.66
C VAL A 341 27.16 7.53 18.04
N GLU A 342 27.90 8.42 18.67
CA GLU A 342 28.11 9.82 18.42
C GLU A 342 28.55 10.14 16.98
N ASP A 343 28.21 11.38 16.63
CA ASP A 343 28.84 12.29 15.67
C ASP A 343 30.21 11.86 15.11
N ALA A 344 30.23 11.58 13.81
CA ALA A 344 31.37 11.84 12.94
C ALA A 344 30.88 11.86 11.49
N GLY A 345 30.95 13.03 10.86
CA GLY A 345 30.41 13.29 9.54
C GLY A 345 31.06 12.52 8.38
N GLN A 346 30.27 12.40 7.30
CA GLN A 346 30.71 12.17 5.93
C GLN A 346 29.55 12.63 5.03
N GLN A 347 29.68 13.78 4.35
CA GLN A 347 30.13 13.88 2.95
C GLN A 347 29.49 12.83 2.04
N GLY A 348 28.72 13.33 1.08
CA GLY A 348 27.81 12.56 0.26
C GLY A 348 28.47 11.72 -0.82
N LEU A 349 27.64 10.92 -1.48
CA LEU A 349 27.42 10.92 -2.93
C LEU A 349 26.33 9.88 -3.25
N PHE A 350 25.53 10.23 -4.25
CA PHE A 350 24.38 9.51 -4.78
C PHE A 350 24.70 8.11 -5.32
#